data_AF-A0A0B8ZSB5-F1
#
_entry.id   AF-A0A0B8ZSB5-F1
#
_cell.length_a   1.000
_cell.length_b   1.000
_cell.length_c   1.000
_cell.angle_alpha   90.00
_cell.angle_beta   90.00
_cell.angle_gamma   90.00
#
_symmetry.space_group_name_H-M   'P 1'
#
loop_
_entity.id
_entity.type
_entity.pdbx_description
1 polymer ?
#
loop_
_entity_poly.entity_id
_entity_poly.type
_entity_poly.pdbx_seq_one_letter_code
_entity_poly.pdbx_strand_id
1 'polypeptide(L)'
;MSTINPDKLIFLRKEAGLTAEALADAAHVGRATITRIENGKAGPTRPETAKRLASTLKCQPADLFTPPDPDQARNFFNDRAPLDLSISNAAQNALELVAMRYNETRETILELAPLLFDLVARESLLERSNRLAELSARRDAVGEMGRHFSHLGGRFLHDWQAEEVETQEEISIRKRDLRASYVLESTKIEDAFVPQDYDEECDNPFVDHLKRRMEEVRQDGDDAPSLDVWPVWRSPSYDVGNGEALVLAQGDIELARSILTGAVQLARLPKNLRGADAAEARLGWMREQKALHDEKIAELLGDLLIDAIE
;
A
#
# COMPACT_ATOMS: atom_id res chain seq x y z
N MET A 1 -20.89 -45.17 10.45
CA MET A 1 -20.61 -44.59 9.12
C MET A 1 -19.70 -43.39 9.36
N SER A 2 -18.56 -43.32 8.67
CA SER A 2 -17.54 -42.29 8.89
C SER A 2 -17.79 -41.06 8.02
N THR A 3 -17.50 -39.87 8.55
CA THR A 3 -17.64 -38.58 7.85
C THR A 3 -16.27 -38.15 7.34
N ILE A 4 -16.18 -37.73 6.08
CA ILE A 4 -14.94 -37.20 5.48
C ILE A 4 -14.50 -35.95 6.26
N ASN A 5 -13.20 -35.83 6.54
CA ASN A 5 -12.65 -34.67 7.21
C ASN A 5 -12.63 -33.46 6.22
N PRO A 6 -13.29 -32.34 6.57
CA PRO A 6 -13.38 -31.16 5.69
C PRO A 6 -12.01 -30.60 5.34
N ASP A 7 -11.13 -30.44 6.34
CA ASP A 7 -9.81 -29.82 6.19
C ASP A 7 -8.91 -30.67 5.29
N LYS A 8 -9.00 -31.99 5.42
CA LYS A 8 -8.25 -32.92 4.57
C LYS A 8 -8.70 -32.90 3.12
N LEU A 9 -10.01 -32.79 2.87
CA LEU A 9 -10.55 -32.69 1.53
C LEU A 9 -10.13 -31.37 0.86
N ILE A 10 -10.18 -30.25 1.60
CA ILE A 10 -9.71 -28.94 1.12
C ILE A 10 -8.21 -29.00 0.80
N PHE A 11 -7.42 -29.60 1.69
CA PHE A 11 -5.98 -29.78 1.52
C PHE A 11 -5.66 -30.54 0.22
N LEU A 12 -6.18 -31.77 0.07
CA LEU A 12 -5.90 -32.62 -1.09
C LEU A 12 -6.40 -32.00 -2.40
N ARG A 13 -7.54 -31.30 -2.37
CA ARG A 13 -8.06 -30.60 -3.55
C ARG A 13 -7.13 -29.47 -4.00
N LYS A 14 -6.63 -28.68 -3.06
CA LYS A 14 -5.70 -27.58 -3.36
C LYS A 14 -4.33 -28.10 -3.82
N GLU A 15 -3.83 -29.17 -3.20
CA GLU A 15 -2.62 -29.88 -3.64
C GLU A 15 -2.75 -30.38 -5.09
N ALA A 16 -3.94 -30.83 -5.49
CA ALA A 16 -4.24 -31.22 -6.86
C ALA A 16 -4.50 -30.03 -7.82
N GLY A 17 -4.47 -28.79 -7.34
CA GLY A 17 -4.74 -27.58 -8.13
C GLY A 17 -6.19 -27.45 -8.63
N LEU A 18 -7.14 -28.10 -7.97
CA LEU A 18 -8.54 -28.17 -8.44
C LEU A 18 -9.45 -27.17 -7.73
N THR A 19 -10.38 -26.56 -8.47
CA THR A 19 -11.51 -25.85 -7.88
C THR A 19 -12.55 -26.85 -7.34
N ALA A 20 -13.46 -26.41 -6.46
CA ALA A 20 -14.54 -27.28 -5.97
C ALA A 20 -15.44 -27.79 -7.10
N GLU A 21 -15.59 -27.02 -8.17
CA GLU A 21 -16.30 -27.40 -9.39
C GLU A 21 -15.52 -28.42 -10.22
N ALA A 22 -14.23 -28.18 -10.45
CA ALA A 22 -13.37 -29.13 -11.16
C ALA A 22 -13.25 -30.49 -10.44
N LEU A 23 -13.22 -30.49 -9.09
CA LEU A 23 -13.24 -31.73 -8.31
C LEU A 23 -14.59 -32.45 -8.41
N ALA A 24 -15.70 -31.70 -8.37
CA ALA A 24 -17.04 -32.26 -8.51
C ALA A 24 -17.20 -32.99 -9.85
N ASP A 25 -16.74 -32.36 -10.93
CA ASP A 25 -16.79 -32.92 -12.28
C ASP A 25 -15.88 -34.15 -12.41
N ALA A 26 -14.64 -34.05 -11.94
CA ALA A 26 -13.64 -35.12 -12.03
C ALA A 26 -13.93 -36.33 -11.14
N ALA A 27 -14.66 -36.15 -10.02
CA ALA A 27 -15.08 -37.24 -9.14
C ALA A 27 -16.49 -37.75 -9.44
N HIS A 28 -17.21 -37.13 -10.38
CA HIS A 28 -18.64 -37.37 -10.64
C HIS A 28 -19.48 -37.31 -9.36
N VAL A 29 -19.25 -36.25 -8.56
CA VAL A 29 -19.97 -35.94 -7.32
C VAL A 29 -20.55 -34.54 -7.47
N GLY A 30 -21.84 -34.34 -7.17
CA GLY A 30 -22.45 -33.01 -7.35
C GLY A 30 -21.75 -31.91 -6.53
N ARG A 31 -21.55 -30.74 -7.13
CA ARG A 31 -20.86 -29.58 -6.51
C ARG A 31 -21.37 -29.24 -5.11
N ALA A 32 -22.68 -29.22 -4.92
CA ALA A 32 -23.31 -28.97 -3.62
C ALA A 32 -22.91 -30.00 -2.54
N THR A 33 -22.57 -31.22 -2.94
CA THR A 33 -22.07 -32.25 -2.02
C THR A 33 -20.63 -31.99 -1.62
N ILE A 34 -19.76 -31.59 -2.55
CA ILE A 34 -18.38 -31.18 -2.24
C ILE A 34 -18.38 -30.00 -1.27
N THR A 35 -19.09 -28.93 -1.61
CA THR A 35 -19.18 -27.72 -0.76
C THR A 35 -19.76 -28.04 0.63
N ARG A 36 -20.72 -28.96 0.72
CA ARG A 36 -21.29 -29.38 2.01
C ARG A 36 -20.30 -30.20 2.85
N ILE A 37 -19.45 -31.02 2.21
CA ILE A 37 -18.39 -31.76 2.89
C ILE A 37 -17.30 -30.80 3.37
N GLU A 38 -16.83 -29.89 2.52
CA GLU A 38 -15.78 -28.89 2.87
C GLU A 38 -16.22 -27.94 3.99
N ASN A 39 -17.51 -27.60 4.06
CA ASN A 39 -18.05 -26.77 5.14
C ASN A 39 -18.40 -27.55 6.42
N GLY A 40 -18.07 -28.85 6.50
CA GLY A 40 -18.38 -29.69 7.66
C GLY A 40 -19.88 -29.95 7.88
N LYS A 41 -20.73 -29.62 6.91
CA LYS A 41 -22.21 -29.76 6.96
C LYS A 41 -22.69 -31.07 6.34
N ALA A 42 -21.78 -31.96 5.97
CA ALA A 42 -22.13 -33.26 5.39
C ALA A 42 -22.40 -34.28 6.50
N GLY A 43 -23.52 -35.01 6.35
CA GLY A 43 -23.76 -36.22 7.11
C GLY A 43 -22.84 -37.38 6.68
N PRO A 44 -23.10 -38.60 7.13
CA PRO A 44 -22.23 -39.74 6.86
C PRO A 44 -22.04 -39.97 5.35
N THR A 45 -20.79 -39.97 4.91
CA THR A 45 -20.47 -40.07 3.48
C THR A 45 -20.64 -41.51 3.00
N ARG A 46 -21.28 -41.68 1.82
CA ARG A 46 -21.40 -43.00 1.20
C ARG A 46 -19.99 -43.52 0.83
N PRO A 47 -19.67 -44.80 1.09
CA PRO A 47 -18.36 -45.38 0.76
C PRO A 47 -17.96 -45.20 -0.71
N GLU A 48 -18.95 -45.24 -1.61
CA GLU A 48 -18.76 -45.01 -3.05
C GLU A 48 -18.30 -43.58 -3.37
N THR A 49 -18.84 -42.58 -2.68
CA THR A 49 -18.44 -41.17 -2.84
C THR A 49 -17.01 -40.95 -2.35
N ALA A 50 -16.64 -41.57 -1.21
CA ALA A 50 -15.28 -41.51 -0.70
C ALA A 50 -14.27 -42.17 -1.65
N LYS A 51 -14.61 -43.32 -2.25
CA LYS A 51 -13.75 -43.99 -3.25
C LYS A 51 -13.52 -43.16 -4.49
N ARG A 52 -14.57 -42.50 -5.01
CA ARG A 52 -14.46 -41.63 -6.19
C ARG A 52 -13.56 -40.43 -5.92
N LEU A 53 -13.78 -39.75 -4.79
CA LEU A 53 -12.93 -38.63 -4.36
C LEU A 53 -11.49 -39.06 -4.18
N ALA A 54 -11.25 -40.21 -3.53
CA ALA A 54 -9.90 -40.74 -3.33
C ALA A 54 -9.21 -41.09 -4.66
N SER A 55 -9.95 -41.68 -5.61
CA SER A 55 -9.42 -41.99 -6.95
C SER A 55 -9.05 -40.73 -7.73
N THR A 56 -9.89 -39.70 -7.68
CA THR A 56 -9.63 -38.42 -8.37
C THR A 56 -8.47 -37.66 -7.74
N LEU A 57 -8.36 -37.70 -6.41
CA LEU A 57 -7.30 -37.05 -5.63
C LEU A 57 -6.03 -37.92 -5.47
N LYS A 58 -6.00 -39.10 -6.10
CA LYS A 58 -4.88 -40.07 -6.06
C LYS A 58 -4.42 -40.42 -4.64
N CYS A 59 -5.35 -40.50 -3.67
CA CYS A 59 -5.08 -40.87 -2.28
C CYS A 59 -5.81 -42.18 -1.92
N GLN A 60 -5.53 -42.75 -0.73
CA GLN A 60 -6.35 -43.86 -0.23
C GLN A 60 -7.67 -43.34 0.34
N PRO A 61 -8.77 -44.10 0.25
CA PRO A 61 -10.04 -43.70 0.86
C PRO A 61 -9.94 -43.47 2.37
N ALA A 62 -9.04 -44.16 3.06
CA ALA A 62 -8.77 -43.98 4.49
C ALA A 62 -8.19 -42.60 4.81
N ASP A 63 -7.39 -42.03 3.90
CA ASP A 63 -6.73 -40.73 4.07
C ASP A 63 -7.73 -39.58 4.11
N LEU A 64 -8.91 -39.72 3.51
CA LEU A 64 -9.97 -38.70 3.54
C LEU A 64 -10.64 -38.56 4.92
N PHE A 65 -10.46 -39.54 5.80
CA PHE A 65 -11.06 -39.55 7.13
C PHE A 65 -10.09 -39.09 8.22
N THR A 66 -8.79 -39.02 7.92
CA THR A 66 -7.78 -38.51 8.84
C THR A 66 -7.61 -37.01 8.67
N PRO A 67 -7.37 -36.25 9.75
CA PRO A 67 -6.95 -34.86 9.60
C PRO A 67 -5.62 -34.80 8.83
N PRO A 68 -5.36 -33.72 8.07
CA PRO A 68 -4.06 -33.54 7.44
C PRO A 68 -2.97 -33.47 8.53
N ASP A 69 -1.79 -33.98 8.20
CA ASP A 69 -0.62 -33.85 9.07
C ASP A 69 -0.41 -32.35 9.36
N PRO A 70 -0.34 -31.94 10.65
CA PRO A 70 -0.21 -30.53 11.03
C PRO A 70 0.94 -29.81 10.31
N ASP A 71 2.04 -30.51 10.03
CA ASP A 71 3.20 -29.91 9.37
C ASP A 71 2.99 -29.78 7.86
N GLN A 72 2.28 -30.72 7.23
CA GLN A 72 1.92 -30.63 5.81
C GLN A 72 0.85 -29.57 5.57
N ALA A 73 -0.19 -29.51 6.43
CA ALA A 73 -1.21 -28.48 6.37
C ALA A 73 -0.60 -27.09 6.59
N ARG A 74 0.30 -26.94 7.57
CA ARG A 74 1.02 -25.68 7.78
C ARG A 74 1.82 -25.27 6.55
N ASN A 75 2.55 -26.17 5.90
CA ASN A 75 3.37 -25.80 4.74
C ASN A 75 2.55 -25.45 3.49
N PHE A 76 1.38 -26.07 3.27
CA PHE A 76 0.55 -25.82 2.08
C PHE A 76 -0.34 -24.58 2.17
N PHE A 77 -0.68 -24.15 3.39
CA PHE A 77 -1.48 -22.95 3.61
C PHE A 77 -0.63 -21.73 4.00
N ASN A 78 0.69 -21.90 4.10
CA ASN A 78 1.60 -20.89 4.61
C ASN A 78 2.78 -20.74 3.64
N ASP A 79 2.48 -20.36 2.39
CA ASP A 79 3.46 -19.87 1.39
C ASP A 79 4.03 -18.48 1.79
N ARG A 80 4.14 -18.22 3.10
CA ARG A 80 4.62 -16.96 3.64
C ARG A 80 6.14 -17.00 3.69
N ALA A 81 6.76 -16.28 2.77
CA ALA A 81 8.18 -15.99 2.85
C ALA A 81 8.41 -14.83 3.85
N PRO A 82 9.48 -14.87 4.66
CA PRO A 82 9.85 -13.72 5.47
C PRO A 82 10.24 -12.55 4.56
N LEU A 83 9.71 -11.36 4.85
CA LEU A 83 10.09 -10.11 4.20
C LEU A 83 11.10 -9.38 5.10
N ASP A 84 12.36 -9.30 4.67
CA ASP A 84 13.39 -8.49 5.32
C ASP A 84 13.40 -7.10 4.69
N LEU A 85 12.87 -6.12 5.43
CA LEU A 85 12.78 -4.72 4.98
C LEU A 85 13.03 -3.78 6.16
N SER A 86 13.90 -2.80 5.96
CA SER A 86 14.05 -1.66 6.87
C SER A 86 13.15 -0.52 6.42
N ILE A 87 12.31 -0.02 7.33
CA ILE A 87 11.47 1.17 7.14
C ILE A 87 11.69 2.13 8.31
N SER A 88 11.35 3.40 8.12
CA SER A 88 11.47 4.41 9.17
C SER A 88 10.59 4.07 10.38
N ASN A 89 11.01 4.51 11.57
CA ASN A 89 10.21 4.34 12.78
C ASN A 89 8.83 5.01 12.64
N ALA A 90 8.76 6.16 11.96
CA ALA A 90 7.51 6.84 11.63
C ALA A 90 6.59 5.94 10.81
N ALA A 91 7.11 5.30 9.75
CA ALA A 91 6.33 4.37 8.92
C ALA A 91 5.90 3.10 9.69
N GLN A 92 6.74 2.58 10.59
CA GLN A 92 6.35 1.46 11.47
C GLN A 92 5.21 1.85 12.41
N ASN A 93 5.29 3.05 12.99
CA ASN A 93 4.25 3.56 13.86
C ASN A 93 2.96 3.83 13.09
N ALA A 94 3.03 4.46 11.91
CA ALA A 94 1.90 4.65 11.01
C ALA A 94 1.20 3.31 10.70
N LEU A 95 1.95 2.26 10.39
CA LEU A 95 1.40 0.92 10.15
C LEU A 95 0.65 0.38 11.39
N GLU A 96 1.18 0.57 12.59
CA GLU A 96 0.52 0.17 13.83
C GLU A 96 -0.76 0.99 14.09
N LEU A 97 -0.71 2.31 13.86
CA LEU A 97 -1.85 3.21 14.07
C LEU A 97 -2.98 2.92 13.06
N VAL A 98 -2.65 2.67 11.79
CA VAL A 98 -3.62 2.27 10.76
C VAL A 98 -4.22 0.90 11.08
N ALA A 99 -3.40 -0.06 11.52
CA ALA A 99 -3.89 -1.35 12.00
C ALA A 99 -4.90 -1.20 13.14
N MET A 100 -4.61 -0.33 14.11
CA MET A 100 -5.54 -0.01 15.21
C MET A 100 -6.82 0.67 14.71
N ARG A 101 -6.71 1.69 13.84
CA ARG A 101 -7.84 2.46 13.29
C ARG A 101 -8.88 1.58 12.62
N TYR A 102 -8.42 0.63 11.80
CA TYR A 102 -9.31 -0.24 11.02
C TYR A 102 -9.52 -1.62 11.64
N ASN A 103 -8.94 -1.89 12.82
CA ASN A 103 -8.95 -3.20 13.47
C ASN A 103 -8.47 -4.32 12.52
N GLU A 104 -7.42 -4.03 11.77
CA GLU A 104 -6.79 -4.94 10.82
C GLU A 104 -5.39 -5.33 11.28
N THR A 105 -4.86 -6.42 10.72
CA THR A 105 -3.48 -6.84 11.03
C THR A 105 -2.47 -6.11 10.14
N ARG A 106 -1.26 -5.89 10.66
CA ARG A 106 -0.16 -5.28 9.90
C ARG A 106 0.19 -6.11 8.67
N GLU A 107 0.12 -7.42 8.82
CA GLU A 107 0.32 -8.40 7.77
C GLU A 107 -0.70 -8.20 6.65
N THR A 108 -2.00 -8.07 6.96
CA THR A 108 -3.04 -7.77 5.97
C THR A 108 -2.74 -6.46 5.24
N ILE A 109 -2.38 -5.39 5.95
CA ILE A 109 -2.08 -4.09 5.35
C ILE A 109 -0.88 -4.19 4.40
N LEU A 110 0.19 -4.89 4.79
CA LEU A 110 1.37 -5.10 3.96
C LEU A 110 1.09 -5.97 2.73
N GLU A 111 0.25 -6.99 2.85
CA GLU A 111 -0.21 -7.83 1.72
C GLU A 111 -1.06 -7.02 0.72
N LEU A 112 -1.85 -6.06 1.21
CA LEU A 112 -2.65 -5.16 0.36
C LEU A 112 -1.83 -4.01 -0.23
N ALA A 113 -0.70 -3.64 0.37
CA ALA A 113 0.07 -2.46 -0.01
C ALA A 113 0.48 -2.42 -1.50
N PRO A 114 0.96 -3.51 -2.14
CA PRO A 114 1.28 -3.49 -3.57
C PRO A 114 0.07 -3.21 -4.46
N LEU A 115 -1.09 -3.77 -4.13
CA LEU A 115 -2.33 -3.57 -4.89
C LEU A 115 -2.81 -2.13 -4.76
N LEU A 116 -2.84 -1.60 -3.54
CA LEU A 116 -3.27 -0.23 -3.27
C LEU A 116 -2.31 0.78 -3.92
N PHE A 117 -1.00 0.53 -3.85
CA PHE A 117 0.00 1.37 -4.49
C PHE A 117 -0.15 1.37 -6.02
N ASP A 118 -0.27 0.19 -6.67
CA ASP A 118 -0.47 0.10 -8.13
C ASP A 118 -1.77 0.78 -8.58
N LEU A 119 -2.86 0.64 -7.80
CA LEU A 119 -4.13 1.30 -8.09
C LEU A 119 -3.97 2.83 -8.09
N VAL A 120 -3.45 3.40 -7.01
CA VAL A 120 -3.31 4.86 -6.87
C VAL A 120 -2.28 5.42 -7.84
N ALA A 121 -1.19 4.69 -8.10
CA ALA A 121 -0.22 5.03 -9.15
C ALA A 121 -0.87 5.12 -10.53
N ARG A 122 -1.72 4.16 -10.88
CA ARG A 122 -2.48 4.18 -12.14
C ARG A 122 -3.49 5.31 -12.19
N GLU A 123 -4.18 5.62 -11.09
CA GLU A 123 -5.10 6.76 -11.03
C GLU A 123 -4.37 8.07 -11.37
N SER A 124 -3.20 8.32 -10.78
CA SER A 124 -2.37 9.49 -11.08
C SER A 124 -1.93 9.55 -12.55
N LEU A 125 -1.44 8.43 -13.11
CA LEU A 125 -1.01 8.37 -14.52
C LEU A 125 -2.17 8.55 -15.49
N LEU A 126 -3.32 7.94 -15.21
CA LEU A 126 -4.53 8.07 -16.02
C LEU A 126 -5.02 9.52 -16.03
N GLU A 127 -5.00 10.16 -14.88
CA GLU A 127 -5.39 11.55 -14.77
C GLU A 127 -4.47 12.47 -15.58
N ARG A 128 -3.16 12.30 -15.46
CA ARG A 128 -2.19 13.07 -16.26
C ARG A 128 -2.40 12.86 -17.75
N SER A 129 -2.64 11.61 -18.17
CA SER A 129 -3.01 11.27 -19.55
C SER A 129 -4.26 12.02 -20.02
N ASN A 130 -5.30 12.10 -19.19
CA ASN A 130 -6.53 12.82 -19.53
C ASN A 130 -6.29 14.34 -19.62
N ARG A 131 -5.53 14.91 -18.68
CA ARG A 131 -5.17 16.34 -18.70
C ARG A 131 -4.31 16.70 -19.91
N LEU A 132 -3.36 15.83 -20.28
CA LEU A 132 -2.52 16.01 -21.47
C LEU A 132 -3.36 15.97 -22.76
N ALA A 133 -4.30 15.02 -22.86
CA ALA A 133 -5.23 14.95 -23.99
C ALA A 133 -6.11 16.20 -24.08
N GLU A 134 -6.57 16.73 -22.94
CA GLU A 134 -7.33 17.99 -22.89
C GLU A 134 -6.47 19.19 -23.34
N LEU A 135 -5.22 19.27 -22.88
CA LEU A 135 -4.28 20.32 -23.28
C LEU A 135 -4.03 20.30 -24.79
N SER A 136 -3.74 19.12 -25.34
CA SER A 136 -3.51 18.91 -26.77
C SER A 136 -4.74 19.33 -27.59
N ALA A 137 -5.95 18.90 -27.20
CA ALA A 137 -7.19 19.29 -27.87
C ALA A 137 -7.45 20.81 -27.83
N ARG A 138 -7.15 21.47 -26.70
CA ARG A 138 -7.25 22.93 -26.58
C ARG A 138 -6.25 23.64 -27.48
N ARG A 139 -5.02 23.11 -27.64
CA ARG A 139 -4.02 23.68 -28.55
C ARG A 139 -4.44 23.54 -30.02
N ASP A 140 -4.93 22.37 -30.41
CA ASP A 140 -5.43 22.13 -31.77
C ASP A 140 -6.54 23.15 -32.14
N ALA A 141 -7.46 23.41 -31.20
CA ALA A 141 -8.51 24.42 -31.40
C ALA A 141 -7.94 25.84 -31.61
N VAL A 142 -6.86 26.21 -30.91
CA VAL A 142 -6.15 27.49 -31.14
C VAL A 142 -5.47 27.49 -32.50
N GLY A 143 -4.82 26.39 -32.90
CA GLY A 143 -4.20 26.24 -34.21
C GLY A 143 -5.20 26.41 -35.35
N GLU A 144 -6.42 25.88 -35.22
CA GLU A 144 -7.50 26.05 -36.20
C GLU A 144 -7.95 27.51 -36.36
N MET A 145 -7.82 28.35 -35.33
CA MET A 145 -8.10 29.79 -35.42
C MET A 145 -7.18 30.49 -36.41
N GLY A 146 -6.02 29.92 -36.74
CA GLY A 146 -5.10 30.46 -37.75
C GLY A 146 -5.75 30.68 -39.12
N ARG A 147 -6.76 29.90 -39.47
CA ARG A 147 -7.54 30.10 -40.71
C ARG A 147 -8.31 31.43 -40.74
N HIS A 148 -8.61 32.00 -39.57
CA HIS A 148 -9.31 33.27 -39.43
C HIS A 148 -8.37 34.48 -39.36
N PHE A 149 -7.06 34.26 -39.15
CA PHE A 149 -6.07 35.31 -38.96
C PHE A 149 -4.86 35.12 -39.88
N SER A 150 -5.05 35.38 -41.18
CA SER A 150 -4.00 35.22 -42.20
C SER A 150 -2.77 36.12 -42.04
N HIS A 151 -2.87 37.17 -41.22
CA HIS A 151 -1.79 38.12 -40.94
C HIS A 151 -1.03 37.81 -39.64
N LEU A 152 -1.55 36.92 -38.79
CA LEU A 152 -0.85 36.49 -37.58
C LEU A 152 0.12 35.37 -37.95
N GLY A 153 1.39 35.54 -37.56
CA GLY A 153 2.44 34.56 -37.85
C GLY A 153 2.26 33.26 -37.05
N GLY A 154 2.79 32.17 -37.59
CA GLY A 154 2.70 30.83 -36.98
C GLY A 154 3.18 30.77 -35.52
N ARG A 155 4.09 31.64 -35.08
CA ARG A 155 4.56 31.69 -33.68
C ARG A 155 3.45 31.97 -32.65
N PHE A 156 2.34 32.58 -33.06
CA PHE A 156 1.20 32.84 -32.17
C PHE A 156 0.21 31.66 -32.11
N LEU A 157 0.30 30.73 -33.07
CA LEU A 157 -0.69 29.66 -33.31
C LEU A 157 -0.08 28.26 -33.21
N HIS A 158 1.24 28.16 -33.32
CA HIS A 158 2.04 26.94 -33.27
C HIS A 158 3.20 27.17 -32.30
N ASP A 159 3.11 26.55 -31.13
CA ASP A 159 4.16 26.56 -30.12
C ASP A 159 4.85 25.19 -30.10
N TRP A 160 5.91 25.08 -30.91
CA TRP A 160 6.75 23.88 -31.01
C TRP A 160 7.40 23.48 -29.68
N GLN A 161 7.64 24.44 -28.78
CA GLN A 161 8.19 24.14 -27.45
C GLN A 161 7.13 23.48 -26.58
N ALA A 162 5.87 23.94 -26.66
CA ALA A 162 4.76 23.29 -25.98
C ALA A 162 4.50 21.85 -26.49
N GLU A 163 4.64 21.61 -27.79
CA GLU A 163 4.52 20.25 -28.37
C GLU A 163 5.62 19.30 -27.88
N GLU A 164 6.86 19.79 -27.70
CA GLU A 164 7.95 18.97 -27.14
C GLU A 164 7.70 18.62 -25.67
N VAL A 165 7.20 19.58 -24.87
CA VAL A 165 6.82 19.33 -23.45
C VAL A 165 5.76 18.25 -23.36
N GLU A 166 4.73 18.29 -24.21
CA GLU A 166 3.70 17.24 -24.26
C GLU A 166 4.27 15.87 -24.63
N THR A 167 5.18 15.84 -25.60
CA THR A 167 5.84 14.61 -26.02
C THR A 167 6.64 14.01 -24.87
N GLN A 168 7.35 14.83 -24.08
CA GLN A 168 8.07 14.36 -22.90
C GLN A 168 7.12 13.85 -21.81
N GLU A 169 6.00 14.54 -21.58
CA GLU A 169 4.99 14.08 -20.63
C GLU A 169 4.34 12.77 -21.07
N GLU A 170 4.06 12.58 -22.36
CA GLU A 170 3.56 11.30 -22.88
C GLU A 170 4.57 10.17 -22.65
N ILE A 171 5.86 10.43 -22.85
CA ILE A 171 6.94 9.47 -22.57
C ILE A 171 7.00 9.15 -21.07
N SER A 172 6.92 10.16 -20.21
CA SER A 172 6.88 10.03 -18.75
C SER A 172 5.75 9.09 -18.31
N ILE A 173 4.52 9.34 -18.78
CA ILE A 173 3.34 8.52 -18.49
C ILE A 173 3.52 7.09 -18.99
N ARG A 174 3.98 6.90 -20.24
CA ARG A 174 4.19 5.57 -20.83
C ARG A 174 5.23 4.75 -20.06
N LYS A 175 6.22 5.40 -19.47
CA LYS A 175 7.26 4.78 -18.63
C LYS A 175 6.84 4.59 -17.17
N ARG A 176 5.60 4.94 -16.80
CA ARG A 176 5.08 4.89 -15.43
C ARG A 176 5.88 5.74 -14.45
N ASP A 177 6.40 6.86 -14.95
CA ASP A 177 7.13 7.81 -14.13
C ASP A 177 6.15 8.63 -13.29
N LEU A 178 6.13 8.38 -11.99
CA LEU A 178 5.23 9.04 -11.05
C LEU A 178 5.66 10.48 -10.73
N ARG A 179 6.96 10.79 -10.85
CA ARG A 179 7.52 12.10 -10.45
C ARG A 179 7.62 13.08 -11.60
N ALA A 180 7.44 12.62 -12.83
CA ALA A 180 7.76 13.35 -14.05
C ALA A 180 9.25 13.73 -14.18
N SER A 181 10.14 12.92 -13.59
CA SER A 181 11.59 13.00 -13.78
C SER A 181 11.99 13.02 -15.27
N TYR A 182 11.27 12.31 -16.14
CA TYR A 182 11.54 12.36 -17.60
C TYR A 182 11.31 13.73 -18.22
N VAL A 183 10.38 14.52 -17.69
CA VAL A 183 10.13 15.89 -18.15
C VAL A 183 11.20 16.81 -17.56
N LEU A 184 11.45 16.72 -16.25
CA LEU A 184 12.36 17.59 -15.51
C LEU A 184 13.84 17.42 -15.92
N GLU A 185 14.27 16.18 -16.20
CA GLU A 185 15.65 15.88 -16.60
C GLU A 185 15.88 16.01 -18.12
N SER A 186 14.86 16.40 -18.88
CA SER A 186 14.95 16.49 -20.34
C SER A 186 15.81 17.66 -20.78
N THR A 187 16.95 17.39 -21.40
CA THR A 187 17.79 18.41 -22.04
C THR A 187 17.15 19.07 -23.26
N LYS A 188 15.97 18.60 -23.68
CA LYS A 188 15.21 19.17 -24.80
C LYS A 188 14.25 20.27 -24.37
N ILE A 189 13.94 20.37 -23.09
CA ILE A 189 13.12 21.44 -22.52
C ILE A 189 14.11 22.48 -22.01
N GLU A 190 14.01 23.72 -22.50
CA GLU A 190 14.82 24.82 -21.94
C GLU A 190 14.38 25.10 -20.50
N ASP A 191 15.30 25.44 -19.59
CA ASP A 191 15.04 25.68 -18.14
C ASP A 191 13.89 26.68 -17.84
N ALA A 192 13.36 27.38 -18.84
CA ALA A 192 12.33 28.40 -18.73
C ALA A 192 10.89 27.87 -18.50
N PHE A 193 10.65 26.56 -18.45
CA PHE A 193 9.30 25.99 -18.40
C PHE A 193 8.86 25.44 -17.04
N VAL A 194 9.79 25.28 -16.09
CA VAL A 194 9.44 24.91 -14.72
C VAL A 194 9.15 26.20 -13.93
N PRO A 195 7.98 26.33 -13.28
CA PRO A 195 7.70 27.48 -12.43
C PRO A 195 8.83 27.70 -11.41
N GLN A 196 9.19 28.96 -11.15
CA GLN A 196 10.30 29.27 -10.24
C GLN A 196 10.06 28.78 -8.81
N ASP A 197 8.80 28.59 -8.43
CA ASP A 197 8.33 28.09 -7.15
C ASP A 197 8.01 26.59 -7.13
N TYR A 198 8.24 25.88 -8.24
CA TYR A 198 8.04 24.43 -8.29
C TYR A 198 9.10 23.69 -7.48
N ASP A 199 8.65 22.91 -6.50
CA ASP A 199 9.49 22.03 -5.70
C ASP A 199 9.23 20.57 -6.10
N GLU A 200 10.23 19.92 -6.71
CA GLU A 200 10.12 18.53 -7.19
C GLU A 200 9.71 17.53 -6.09
N GLU A 201 10.06 17.81 -4.83
CA GLU A 201 9.76 16.92 -3.72
C GLU A 201 8.34 17.11 -3.17
N CYS A 202 7.78 18.32 -3.32
CA CYS A 202 6.47 18.71 -2.80
C CYS A 202 5.37 18.75 -3.86
N ASP A 203 5.71 19.05 -5.11
CA ASP A 203 4.78 19.38 -6.20
C ASP A 203 4.86 18.37 -7.35
N ASN A 204 5.56 17.24 -7.17
CA ASN A 204 5.54 16.21 -8.20
C ASN A 204 4.11 15.67 -8.43
N PRO A 205 3.78 15.21 -9.64
CA PRO A 205 2.41 14.90 -10.02
C PRO A 205 1.75 13.80 -9.17
N PHE A 206 2.54 12.89 -8.59
CA PHE A 206 2.02 11.85 -7.71
C PHE A 206 1.70 12.39 -6.32
N VAL A 207 2.57 13.21 -5.73
CA VAL A 207 2.31 13.90 -4.45
C VAL A 207 1.07 14.80 -4.58
N ASP A 208 0.97 15.57 -5.66
CA ASP A 208 -0.21 16.40 -5.95
C ASP A 208 -1.50 15.60 -6.06
N HIS A 209 -1.43 14.45 -6.75
CA HIS A 209 -2.56 13.53 -6.85
C HIS A 209 -2.96 13.02 -5.46
N LEU A 210 -1.99 12.54 -4.65
CA LEU A 210 -2.25 12.07 -3.30
C LEU A 210 -2.87 13.15 -2.40
N LYS A 211 -2.30 14.36 -2.36
CA LYS A 211 -2.80 15.49 -1.57
C LYS A 211 -4.27 15.80 -1.88
N ARG A 212 -4.64 15.81 -3.17
CA ARG A 212 -6.04 16.02 -3.56
C ARG A 212 -6.94 14.85 -3.21
N ARG A 213 -6.50 13.59 -3.40
CA ARG A 213 -7.30 12.42 -3.00
C ARG A 213 -7.54 12.40 -1.48
N MET A 214 -6.55 12.81 -0.69
CA MET A 214 -6.70 13.00 0.76
C MET A 214 -7.73 14.06 1.10
N GLU A 215 -7.74 15.20 0.40
CA GLU A 215 -8.74 16.25 0.60
C GLU A 215 -10.16 15.81 0.16
N GLU A 216 -10.28 15.03 -0.92
CA GLU A 216 -11.57 14.51 -1.40
C GLU A 216 -12.24 13.54 -0.40
N VAL A 217 -11.45 12.81 0.39
CA VAL A 217 -11.97 11.87 1.39
C VAL A 217 -12.06 12.47 2.79
N ARG A 218 -11.56 13.70 2.98
CA ARG A 218 -11.61 14.40 4.26
C ARG A 218 -13.06 14.69 4.65
N GLN A 219 -13.44 14.24 5.84
CA GLN A 219 -14.71 14.61 6.47
C GLN A 219 -14.48 15.77 7.46
N ASP A 220 -15.49 16.61 7.65
CA ASP A 220 -15.43 17.72 8.61
C ASP A 220 -15.11 17.21 10.02
N GLY A 221 -13.98 17.67 10.57
CA GLY A 221 -13.51 17.29 11.91
C GLY A 221 -12.77 15.95 11.99
N ASP A 222 -12.46 15.32 10.86
CA ASP A 222 -11.66 14.09 10.82
C ASP A 222 -10.15 14.37 10.86
N ASP A 223 -9.42 13.44 11.45
CA ASP A 223 -7.96 13.42 11.50
C ASP A 223 -7.40 12.88 10.17
N ALA A 224 -7.54 13.71 9.14
CA ALA A 224 -7.15 13.37 7.79
C ALA A 224 -5.63 13.22 7.68
N PRO A 225 -5.14 12.22 6.94
CA PRO A 225 -3.70 12.07 6.68
C PRO A 225 -3.16 13.27 5.89
N SER A 226 -1.89 13.56 6.09
CA SER A 226 -1.15 14.55 5.29
C SER A 226 0.12 13.94 4.72
N LEU A 227 0.53 14.45 3.56
CA LEU A 227 1.78 14.12 2.91
C LEU A 227 2.60 15.40 2.79
N ASP A 228 3.74 15.44 3.47
CA ASP A 228 4.59 16.63 3.50
C ASP A 228 5.44 16.70 2.24
N VAL A 229 6.29 15.68 2.05
CA VAL A 229 7.34 15.68 1.03
C VAL A 229 7.70 14.26 0.63
N TRP A 230 8.04 14.06 -0.64
CA TRP A 230 8.61 12.80 -1.14
C TRP A 230 9.98 13.01 -1.82
N PRO A 231 11.06 13.11 -1.02
CA PRO A 231 12.39 13.37 -1.54
C PRO A 231 12.89 12.30 -2.50
N VAL A 232 13.81 12.66 -3.37
CA VAL A 232 14.43 11.70 -4.32
C VAL A 232 15.35 10.71 -3.59
N TRP A 233 16.05 11.17 -2.55
CA TRP A 233 17.07 10.39 -1.82
C TRP A 233 16.59 9.79 -0.49
N ARG A 234 15.32 9.96 -0.12
CA ARG A 234 14.76 9.45 1.16
C ARG A 234 13.32 8.96 0.99
N SER A 235 12.87 8.14 1.93
CA SER A 235 11.47 7.78 2.11
C SER A 235 10.56 9.03 2.26
N PRO A 236 9.29 8.94 1.82
CA PRO A 236 8.32 10.02 1.98
C PRO A 236 8.04 10.33 3.47
N SER A 237 7.73 11.60 3.75
CA SER A 237 7.27 12.09 5.05
C SER A 237 5.77 12.34 4.99
N TYR A 238 5.03 11.73 5.92
CA TYR A 238 3.59 11.85 6.01
C TYR A 238 3.15 11.65 7.45
N ASP A 239 2.02 12.26 7.79
CA ASP A 239 1.35 12.04 9.07
C ASP A 239 0.06 11.25 8.85
N VAL A 240 -0.11 10.18 9.63
CA VAL A 240 -1.33 9.36 9.64
C VAL A 240 -1.51 8.78 11.04
N GLY A 241 -2.76 8.72 11.50
CA GLY A 241 -3.06 8.12 12.79
C GLY A 241 -2.93 9.07 13.98
N ASN A 242 -3.07 10.38 13.79
CA ASN A 242 -2.91 11.37 14.86
C ASN A 242 -4.01 11.24 15.94
N GLY A 243 -5.25 10.89 15.56
CA GLY A 243 -6.31 10.53 16.49
C GLY A 243 -5.94 9.34 17.38
N GLU A 244 -5.43 8.26 16.79
CA GLU A 244 -4.97 7.07 17.52
C GLU A 244 -3.75 7.37 18.39
N ALA A 245 -2.82 8.19 17.89
CA ALA A 245 -1.64 8.63 18.63
C ALA A 245 -2.04 9.46 19.86
N LEU A 246 -3.01 10.37 19.73
CA LEU A 246 -3.57 11.15 20.84
C LEU A 246 -4.24 10.27 21.88
N VAL A 247 -4.99 9.24 21.46
CA VAL A 247 -5.59 8.26 22.39
C VAL A 247 -4.51 7.50 23.16
N LEU A 248 -3.46 7.04 22.47
CA LEU A 248 -2.33 6.36 23.12
C LEU A 248 -1.56 7.28 24.09
N ALA A 249 -1.47 8.56 23.76
CA ALA A 249 -0.83 9.61 24.55
C ALA A 249 -1.75 10.24 25.61
N GLN A 250 -2.99 9.74 25.79
CA GLN A 250 -3.99 10.30 26.71
C GLN A 250 -4.21 11.83 26.54
N GLY A 251 -4.20 12.30 25.30
CA GLY A 251 -4.37 13.71 24.95
C GLY A 251 -3.10 14.57 25.04
N ASP A 252 -1.94 13.99 25.35
CA ASP A 252 -0.66 14.68 25.30
C ASP A 252 -0.21 14.87 23.84
N ILE A 253 -0.41 16.08 23.31
CA ILE A 253 -0.15 16.43 21.90
C ILE A 253 1.33 16.27 21.54
N GLU A 254 2.24 16.61 22.46
CA GLU A 254 3.68 16.53 22.19
C GLU A 254 4.14 15.07 22.08
N LEU A 255 3.60 14.23 22.96
CA LEU A 255 3.87 12.80 22.93
C LEU A 255 3.24 12.12 21.71
N ALA A 256 2.02 12.51 21.34
CA ALA A 256 1.37 12.07 20.11
C ALA A 256 2.22 12.41 18.87
N ARG A 257 2.71 13.66 18.78
CA ARG A 257 3.62 14.07 17.70
C ARG A 257 4.91 13.26 17.70
N SER A 258 5.46 12.94 18.88
CA SER A 258 6.66 12.12 19.01
C SER A 258 6.44 10.66 18.57
N ILE A 259 5.20 10.15 18.65
CA ILE A 259 4.82 8.87 18.06
C ILE A 259 4.79 8.99 16.53
N LEU A 260 4.13 10.01 15.98
CA LEU A 260 4.00 10.20 14.52
C LEU A 260 5.36 10.34 13.83
N THR A 261 6.28 11.13 14.40
CA THR A 261 7.62 11.34 13.85
C THR A 261 8.57 10.15 14.05
N GLY A 262 8.15 9.11 14.79
CA GLY A 262 8.96 7.93 15.06
C GLY A 262 10.00 8.09 16.17
N ALA A 263 9.98 9.20 16.92
CA ALA A 263 10.82 9.39 18.11
C ALA A 263 10.47 8.38 19.21
N VAL A 264 9.19 8.06 19.37
CA VAL A 264 8.68 6.99 20.25
C VAL A 264 8.29 5.77 19.41
N GLN A 265 9.03 4.66 19.53
CA GLN A 265 8.81 3.47 18.70
C GLN A 265 7.75 2.53 19.30
N LEU A 266 6.53 2.50 18.74
CA LEU A 266 5.44 1.65 19.23
C LEU A 266 5.77 0.15 19.14
N ALA A 267 6.58 -0.27 18.16
CA ALA A 267 7.02 -1.64 18.02
C ALA A 267 7.80 -2.15 19.26
N ARG A 268 8.52 -1.27 19.96
CA ARG A 268 9.28 -1.58 21.18
C ARG A 268 8.44 -1.56 22.44
N LEU A 269 7.15 -1.16 22.36
CA LEU A 269 6.28 -1.08 23.52
C LEU A 269 6.11 -2.47 24.17
N PRO A 270 6.51 -2.64 25.44
CA PRO A 270 6.41 -3.90 26.16
C PRO A 270 4.97 -4.43 26.18
N LYS A 271 4.80 -5.76 26.00
CA LYS A 271 3.47 -6.39 25.89
C LYS A 271 2.58 -6.15 27.12
N ASN A 272 3.18 -6.08 28.31
CA ASN A 272 2.49 -5.78 29.56
C ASN A 272 1.94 -4.34 29.64
N LEU A 273 2.48 -3.41 28.84
CA LEU A 273 2.03 -2.01 28.80
C LEU A 273 0.99 -1.73 27.71
N ARG A 274 0.60 -2.74 26.92
CA ARG A 274 -0.40 -2.59 25.85
C ARG A 274 -1.85 -2.67 26.35
N GLY A 275 -2.09 -3.22 27.54
CA GLY A 275 -3.42 -3.32 28.15
C GLY A 275 -3.98 -1.96 28.57
N ALA A 276 -5.32 -1.83 28.60
CA ALA A 276 -6.00 -0.60 29.01
C ALA A 276 -5.61 -0.13 30.42
N ASP A 277 -5.35 -1.08 31.33
CA ASP A 277 -5.04 -0.81 32.73
C ASP A 277 -3.63 -0.25 32.98
N ALA A 278 -2.74 -0.30 31.99
CA ALA A 278 -1.35 0.13 32.10
C ALA A 278 -1.09 1.52 31.51
N ALA A 279 -2.12 2.36 31.42
CA ALA A 279 -2.08 3.61 30.68
C ALA A 279 -1.05 4.62 31.23
N GLU A 280 -0.95 4.80 32.55
CA GLU A 280 0.06 5.68 33.17
C GLU A 280 1.48 5.15 32.99
N ALA A 281 1.69 3.84 33.17
CA ALA A 281 3.00 3.22 32.97
C ALA A 281 3.46 3.30 31.51
N ARG A 282 2.52 3.23 30.55
CA ARG A 282 2.79 3.48 29.13
C ARG A 282 3.26 4.91 28.88
N LEU A 283 2.60 5.92 29.46
CA LEU A 283 3.03 7.32 29.33
C LEU A 283 4.44 7.53 29.88
N GLY A 284 4.74 6.96 31.05
CA GLY A 284 6.08 7.02 31.65
C GLY A 284 7.14 6.47 30.71
N TRP A 285 6.90 5.28 30.14
CA TRP A 285 7.79 4.66 29.17
C TRP A 285 7.96 5.50 27.89
N MET A 286 6.88 6.06 27.34
CA MET A 286 6.95 6.89 26.14
C MET A 286 7.78 8.16 26.35
N ARG A 287 7.65 8.81 27.53
CA ARG A 287 8.45 9.99 27.89
C ARG A 287 9.94 9.66 28.02
N GLU A 288 10.26 8.51 28.62
CA GLU A 288 11.64 8.02 28.69
C GLU A 288 12.23 7.77 27.30
N GLN A 289 11.48 7.13 26.40
CA GLN A 289 11.93 6.91 25.02
C GLN A 289 12.15 8.22 24.26
N LYS A 290 11.25 9.20 24.43
CA LYS A 290 11.42 10.54 23.85
C LYS A 290 12.71 11.19 24.36
N ALA A 291 12.97 11.16 25.67
CA ALA A 291 14.16 11.76 26.25
C ALA A 291 15.46 11.13 25.70
N LEU A 292 15.51 9.80 25.59
CA LEU A 292 16.65 9.09 25.00
C LEU A 292 16.85 9.43 23.51
N HIS A 293 15.76 9.61 22.76
CA HIS A 293 15.83 10.01 21.37
C HIS A 293 16.36 11.45 21.22
N ASP A 294 15.87 12.37 22.04
CA ASP A 294 16.28 13.78 22.03
C ASP A 294 17.76 13.93 22.44
N GLU A 295 18.24 13.15 23.42
CA GLU A 295 19.66 13.08 23.81
C GLU A 295 20.53 12.60 22.64
N LYS A 296 20.11 11.55 21.94
CA LYS A 296 20.83 11.03 20.77
C LYS A 296 20.90 12.04 19.61
N ILE A 297 19.82 12.79 19.39
CA ILE A 297 19.84 13.86 18.38
C ILE A 297 20.79 14.98 18.80
N ALA A 298 20.80 15.36 20.08
CA ALA A 298 21.70 16.39 20.59
C ALA A 298 23.18 15.99 20.44
N GLU A 299 23.51 14.72 20.70
CA GLU A 299 24.86 14.16 20.46
C GLU A 299 25.25 14.27 18.98
N LEU A 300 24.39 13.77 18.07
CA LEU A 300 24.65 13.82 16.63
C LEU A 300 24.78 15.24 16.07
N LEU A 301 23.94 16.18 16.52
CA LEU A 301 24.02 17.57 16.11
C LEU A 301 25.22 18.30 16.72
N GLY A 302 25.60 17.92 17.95
CA GLY A 302 26.82 18.40 18.61
C GLY A 302 28.08 18.02 17.81
N ASP A 303 28.16 16.77 17.38
CA ASP A 303 29.28 16.26 16.58
C ASP A 303 29.35 16.94 15.19
N LEU A 304 28.21 17.14 14.53
CA LEU A 304 28.12 17.85 13.25
C LEU A 304 28.54 19.33 13.33
N LEU A 305 28.31 19.98 14.47
CA LEU A 305 28.74 21.37 14.70
C LEU A 305 30.23 21.47 15.03
N ILE A 306 30.84 20.42 15.59
CA ILE A 306 32.28 20.36 15.84
C ILE A 306 33.04 20.12 14.52
N ASP A 307 32.56 19.22 13.66
CA ASP A 307 33.15 18.94 12.35
C ASP A 307 33.04 20.11 11.35
N ALA A 308 32.11 21.04 11.55
CA ALA A 308 31.97 22.25 10.71
C ALA A 308 32.92 23.39 11.10
N ILE A 309 33.68 23.25 12.19
CA ILE A 309 34.58 24.28 12.74
C ILE A 309 36.08 23.92 12.58
N GLU A 310 36.41 22.68 12.20
CA GLU A 310 37.76 22.27 11.75
C GLU A 310 37.96 22.43 10.23
#